data_AF-A0A1C4JX90-F1
#
_entry.id   AF-A0A1C4JX90-F1
#
_cell.length_a   1.000
_cell.length_b   1.000
_cell.length_c   1.000
_cell.angle_alpha   90.00
_cell.angle_beta   90.00
_cell.angle_gamma   90.00
#
_symmetry.space_group_name_H-M   'P 1'
#
loop_
_entity.id
_entity.type
_entity.pdbx_description
1 polymer ?
#
loop_
_entity_poly.entity_id
_entity_poly.type
_entity_poly.pdbx_seq_one_letter_code
_entity_poly.pdbx_strand_id
1 'polypeptide(L)'
;MSTPRGRPPQRRPAWLPDTTSDESARLTWRLPPDVILAAYRWRFEGRCFHCGEDRRAVADLPPVTGPEGDVPLAMCGSCILREEEARQARAEARGRRFHPGDIGKPGE
;
A
#
# COMPACT_ATOMS: atom_id res chain seq x y z
N MET A 1 -23.28 -25.87 23.79
CA MET A 1 -22.40 -24.75 23.40
C MET A 1 -21.51 -25.25 22.27
N SER A 2 -21.76 -24.80 21.03
CA SER A 2 -21.07 -25.31 19.84
C SER A 2 -19.89 -24.42 19.50
N THR A 3 -18.66 -24.96 19.54
CA THR A 3 -17.46 -24.30 19.03
C THR A 3 -17.59 -24.10 17.52
N PRO A 4 -17.35 -22.89 16.98
CA PRO A 4 -17.33 -22.71 15.53
C PRO A 4 -16.11 -23.48 14.99
N ARG A 5 -16.37 -24.44 14.09
CA ARG A 5 -15.31 -25.12 13.33
C ARG A 5 -14.63 -24.06 12.47
N GLY A 6 -13.50 -23.55 12.95
CA GLY A 6 -12.63 -22.67 12.20
C GLY A 6 -12.31 -23.30 10.86
N ARG A 7 -12.54 -22.54 9.79
CA ARG A 7 -12.18 -22.92 8.42
C ARG A 7 -10.72 -23.37 8.44
N PRO A 8 -10.36 -24.56 7.92
CA PRO A 8 -8.97 -24.97 7.87
C PRO A 8 -8.16 -23.89 7.14
N PRO A 9 -6.95 -23.53 7.62
CA PRO A 9 -6.14 -22.52 6.97
C PRO A 9 -5.96 -22.93 5.51
N GLN A 10 -6.48 -22.11 4.60
CA GLN A 10 -6.32 -22.36 3.18
C GLN A 10 -4.82 -22.37 2.90
N ARG A 11 -4.31 -23.51 2.43
CA ARG A 11 -2.91 -23.60 2.01
C ARG A 11 -2.67 -22.55 0.95
N ARG A 12 -1.76 -21.61 1.24
CA ARG A 12 -1.28 -20.61 0.29
C ARG A 12 -0.87 -21.31 -1.03
N PRO A 13 -1.33 -20.84 -2.20
CA PRO A 13 -0.88 -21.37 -3.48
C PRO A 13 0.64 -21.20 -3.64
N ALA A 14 1.32 -22.18 -4.23
CA ALA A 14 2.78 -22.19 -4.34
C ALA A 14 3.36 -21.01 -5.15
N TRP A 15 2.58 -20.41 -6.03
CA TRP A 15 2.97 -19.26 -6.87
C TRP A 15 2.82 -17.91 -6.17
N LEU A 16 2.02 -17.83 -5.10
CA LEU A 16 1.80 -16.59 -4.36
C LEU A 16 2.91 -16.49 -3.30
N PRO A 17 3.84 -15.53 -3.34
CA PRO A 17 4.95 -15.45 -2.39
C PRO A 17 4.45 -15.37 -0.94
N ASP A 18 5.20 -15.95 -0.01
CA ASP A 18 4.85 -15.89 1.41
C ASP A 18 5.16 -14.48 1.87
N THR A 19 4.15 -13.67 2.12
CA THR A 19 4.33 -12.31 2.65
C THR A 19 4.08 -12.25 4.15
N THR A 20 3.87 -13.42 4.79
CA THR A 20 3.35 -13.52 6.15
C THR A 20 4.30 -14.16 7.15
N SER A 21 5.35 -14.88 6.70
CA SER A 21 6.38 -15.42 7.59
C SER A 21 7.49 -14.42 7.89
N ASP A 22 8.07 -14.49 9.10
CA ASP A 22 9.20 -13.65 9.53
C ASP A 22 10.46 -13.87 8.67
N GLU A 23 10.64 -15.07 8.11
CA GLU A 23 11.74 -15.40 7.21
C GLU A 23 11.55 -14.77 5.82
N SER A 24 10.31 -14.72 5.33
CA SER A 24 10.00 -13.99 4.10
C SER A 24 10.04 -12.48 4.30
N ALA A 25 9.62 -11.98 5.46
CA ALA A 25 9.83 -10.58 5.84
C ALA A 25 11.32 -10.18 5.84
N ARG A 26 12.24 -11.15 5.96
CA ARG A 26 13.70 -10.96 5.85
C ARG A 26 14.27 -11.20 4.44
N LEU A 27 13.52 -11.80 3.51
CA LEU A 27 13.99 -12.17 2.16
C LEU A 27 13.25 -11.42 1.03
N THR A 28 12.07 -10.85 1.27
CA THR A 28 11.27 -10.10 0.29
C THR A 28 11.36 -8.59 0.57
N TRP A 29 12.56 -8.02 0.52
CA TRP A 29 12.72 -6.57 0.73
C TRP A 29 12.35 -5.71 -0.48
N ARG A 30 11.75 -6.27 -1.54
CA ARG A 30 11.10 -5.48 -2.60
C ARG A 30 9.86 -6.21 -3.05
N LEU A 31 8.69 -5.75 -2.59
CA LEU A 31 7.43 -6.17 -3.20
C LEU A 31 7.45 -5.73 -4.67
N PRO A 32 7.00 -6.58 -5.61
CA PRO A 32 6.99 -6.19 -7.00
C PRO A 32 5.98 -5.05 -7.22
N PRO A 33 6.20 -4.16 -8.20
CA PRO A 33 5.38 -2.96 -8.36
C PRO A 33 3.88 -3.21 -8.48
N ASP A 34 3.47 -4.31 -9.11
CA ASP A 34 2.07 -4.70 -9.25
C ASP A 34 1.41 -5.00 -7.90
N VAL A 35 2.12 -5.65 -6.98
CA VAL A 35 1.63 -5.92 -5.61
C VAL A 35 1.46 -4.62 -4.82
N ILE A 36 2.40 -3.68 -4.97
CA ILE A 36 2.31 -2.36 -4.32
C ILE A 36 1.11 -1.59 -4.87
N LEU A 37 0.97 -1.50 -6.19
CA LEU A 37 -0.09 -0.74 -6.84
C LEU A 37 -1.48 -1.35 -6.60
N ALA A 38 -1.58 -2.67 -6.43
CA ALA A 38 -2.83 -3.37 -6.12
C ALA A 38 -3.38 -3.04 -4.72
N ALA A 39 -2.55 -2.48 -3.81
CA ALA A 39 -3.00 -2.07 -2.48
C ALA A 39 -3.85 -0.78 -2.49
N TYR A 40 -3.92 -0.10 -3.64
CA TYR A 40 -4.58 1.20 -3.77
C TYR A 40 -5.90 1.11 -4.53
N ARG A 41 -6.83 2.00 -4.18
CA ARG A 41 -8.07 2.20 -4.94
C ARG A 41 -7.79 3.18 -6.09
N TRP A 42 -8.06 2.74 -7.32
CA TRP A 42 -7.82 3.52 -8.53
C TRP A 42 -9.12 4.12 -9.08
N ARG A 43 -8.99 5.33 -9.61
CA ARG A 43 -10.02 5.95 -10.47
C ARG A 43 -9.40 6.33 -11.81
N PHE A 44 -10.26 6.39 -12.83
CA PHE A 44 -9.89 6.85 -14.15
C PHE A 44 -9.94 8.37 -14.19
N GLU A 45 -8.91 8.94 -14.82
CA GLU A 45 -8.71 10.37 -15.01
C GLU A 45 -8.57 11.15 -13.70
N GLY A 46 -7.44 11.83 -13.56
CA GLY A 46 -7.24 12.70 -12.41
C GLY A 46 -5.86 13.32 -12.43
N ARG A 47 -5.73 14.40 -11.66
CA ARG A 47 -4.47 15.10 -11.48
C ARG A 47 -3.69 14.48 -10.34
N CYS A 48 -2.44 14.11 -10.59
CA CYS A 48 -1.53 13.67 -9.54
C CYS A 48 -1.17 14.86 -8.65
N PHE A 49 -1.41 14.77 -7.34
CA PHE A 49 -1.06 15.86 -6.43
C PHE A 49 0.46 16.07 -6.33
N HIS A 50 1.25 14.99 -6.55
CA HIS A 50 2.71 15.03 -6.36
C HIS A 50 3.46 15.64 -7.56
N CYS A 51 3.17 15.17 -8.78
CA CYS A 51 3.81 15.70 -9.98
C CYS A 51 2.99 16.77 -10.71
N GLY A 52 1.73 16.99 -10.32
CA GLY A 52 0.87 18.01 -10.90
C GLY A 52 0.36 17.70 -12.32
N GLU A 53 0.68 16.53 -12.88
CA GLU A 53 0.24 16.11 -14.21
C GLU A 53 -1.13 15.43 -14.18
N ASP A 54 -1.90 15.63 -15.26
CA ASP A 54 -3.11 14.86 -15.54
C ASP A 54 -2.73 13.46 -16.01
N ARG A 55 -3.37 12.45 -15.42
CA ARG A 55 -3.07 11.03 -15.66
C ARG A 55 -4.34 10.27 -15.95
N ARG A 56 -4.22 9.26 -16.82
CA ARG A 56 -5.32 8.33 -17.15
C ARG A 56 -5.80 7.53 -15.95
N ALA A 57 -4.92 7.27 -14.98
CA ALA A 57 -5.26 6.55 -13.76
C ALA A 57 -4.49 7.17 -12.58
N VAL A 58 -5.21 7.40 -11.48
CA VAL A 58 -4.65 7.86 -10.20
C VAL A 58 -5.27 7.04 -9.07
N ALA A 59 -4.49 6.81 -8.02
CA ALA A 59 -4.98 6.22 -6.79
C ALA A 59 -5.54 7.28 -5.85
N ASP A 60 -6.69 7.00 -5.25
CA ASP A 60 -7.24 7.80 -4.16
C ASP A 60 -6.43 7.59 -2.88
N LEU A 61 -6.08 8.69 -2.22
CA LEU A 61 -5.40 8.69 -0.94
C LEU A 61 -6.32 9.20 0.17
N PRO A 62 -6.01 8.93 1.44
CA PRO A 62 -6.69 9.57 2.55
C PRO A 62 -6.70 11.10 2.35
N PRO A 63 -7.86 11.77 2.52
CA PRO A 63 -7.93 13.21 2.38
C PRO A 63 -7.13 13.89 3.51
N VAL A 64 -6.66 15.09 3.23
CA VAL A 64 -6.10 15.96 4.27
C VAL A 64 -7.21 16.88 4.77
N THR A 65 -7.46 16.85 6.07
CA THR A 65 -8.42 17.75 6.72
C THR A 65 -7.82 19.14 6.83
N GLY A 66 -8.38 20.08 6.07
CA GLY A 66 -8.07 21.51 6.12
C GLY A 66 -9.13 22.31 6.89
N PRO A 67 -8.89 23.62 7.12
CA PRO A 67 -9.84 24.50 7.80
C PRO A 67 -11.19 24.65 7.06
N GLU A 68 -11.20 24.40 5.74
CA GLU A 68 -12.39 24.47 4.88
C GLU A 68 -13.03 23.10 4.61
N GLY A 69 -12.49 22.03 5.21
CA GLY A 69 -12.95 20.65 5.02
C GLY A 69 -11.89 19.71 4.45
N ASP A 70 -12.31 18.49 4.12
CA ASP A 70 -11.44 17.44 3.60
C ASP A 70 -11.06 17.68 2.14
N VAL A 71 -9.76 17.76 1.88
CA VAL A 71 -9.21 17.91 0.52
C VAL A 71 -8.87 16.54 -0.04
N PRO A 72 -9.55 16.09 -1.12
CA PRO A 72 -9.26 14.79 -1.72
C PRO A 72 -7.90 14.81 -2.41
N LEU A 73 -7.06 13.81 -2.12
CA LEU A 73 -5.75 13.64 -2.73
C LEU A 73 -5.75 12.42 -3.64
N ALA A 74 -5.03 12.52 -4.75
CA ALA A 74 -4.80 11.39 -5.63
C ALA A 74 -3.38 11.41 -6.22
N MET A 75 -2.79 10.23 -6.41
CA MET A 75 -1.40 10.09 -6.85
C MET A 75 -1.28 9.10 -8.02
N CYS A 76 -0.39 9.38 -8.97
CA CYS A 76 -0.12 8.46 -10.07
C CYS A 76 0.77 7.28 -9.65
N GLY A 77 0.76 6.18 -10.42
CA GLY A 77 1.50 4.96 -10.07
C GLY A 77 3.01 5.16 -9.90
N SER A 78 3.65 5.95 -10.75
CA SER A 78 5.08 6.23 -10.61
C SER A 78 5.40 6.98 -9.31
N CYS A 79 4.54 7.92 -8.92
CA CYS A 79 4.70 8.65 -7.65
C CYS A 79 4.42 7.76 -6.44
N ILE A 80 3.42 6.87 -6.51
CA ILE A 80 3.14 5.88 -5.46
C ILE A 80 4.35 4.99 -5.24
N LEU A 81 4.90 4.42 -6.31
CA LEU A 81 6.05 3.52 -6.20
C LEU A 81 7.26 4.22 -5.56
N ARG A 82 7.53 5.48 -5.94
CA ARG A 82 8.61 6.27 -5.35
C ARG A 82 8.39 6.53 -3.86
N GLU A 83 7.16 6.88 -3.47
CA GLU A 83 6.85 7.13 -2.07
C GLU A 83 6.90 5.82 -1.25
N GLU A 84 6.41 4.71 -1.80
CA GLU A 84 6.47 3.40 -1.15
C GLU A 84 7.90 2.89 -0.96
N GLU A 85 8.80 3.11 -1.93
CA GLU A 85 10.22 2.80 -1.76
C GLU A 85 10.82 3.61 -0.61
N ALA A 86 10.47 4.90 -0.49
CA ALA A 86 10.92 5.74 0.61
C ALA A 86 10.32 5.31 1.96
N ARG A 87 9.04 4.93 2.00
CA ARG A 87 8.37 4.37 3.19
C ARG A 87 9.03 3.07 3.65
N GLN A 88 9.35 2.22 2.70
CA GLN A 88 10.01 0.95 2.96
C GLN A 88 11.40 1.17 3.56
N ALA A 89 12.20 2.08 3.00
CA ALA A 89 13.50 2.44 3.55
C ALA A 89 13.40 3.00 4.98
N ARG A 90 12.38 3.82 5.27
CA ARG A 90 12.11 4.32 6.63
C ARG A 90 11.72 3.20 7.60
N ALA A 91 10.91 2.23 7.17
CA ALA A 91 10.51 1.09 7.99
C ALA A 91 11.71 0.19 8.30
N GLU A 92 12.54 -0.10 7.30
CA GLU A 92 13.77 -0.88 7.43
C GLU A 92 14.76 -0.23 8.40
N ALA A 93 15.03 1.08 8.23
CA ALA A 93 15.92 1.83 9.12
C ALA A 93 15.43 1.84 10.59
N ARG A 94 14.13 1.66 10.82
CA ARG A 94 13.51 1.60 12.15
C ARG A 94 13.32 0.17 12.67
N GLY A 95 13.73 -0.86 11.91
CA GLY A 95 13.48 -2.27 12.25
C GLY A 95 11.99 -2.61 12.32
N ARG A 96 11.13 -1.89 11.59
CA ARG A 96 9.68 -2.08 11.56
C ARG A 96 9.25 -2.91 10.36
N ARG A 97 8.13 -3.62 10.52
CA ARG A 97 7.46 -4.30 9.40
C ARG A 97 6.91 -3.27 8.42
N PHE A 98 7.06 -3.54 7.12
CA PHE A 98 6.57 -2.70 6.04
C PHE A 98 5.28 -3.30 5.44
N HIS A 99 4.29 -2.43 5.23
CA HIS A 99 3.04 -2.76 4.53
C HIS A 99 2.74 -1.67 3.49
N PRO A 100 2.49 -2.03 2.21
CA PRO A 100 2.08 -1.07 1.19
C PRO A 100 0.62 -0.64 1.37
N GLY A 101 0.22 0.43 0.69
CA GLY A 101 -1.17 0.90 0.68
C GLY A 101 -1.49 1.88 1.81
N ASP A 102 -0.48 2.34 2.53
CA ASP A 102 -0.63 3.12 3.76
C ASP A 102 -0.13 4.56 3.61
N ILE A 103 0.22 5.01 2.39
CA ILE A 103 0.53 6.42 2.11
C ILE A 103 -0.59 7.32 2.64
N GLY A 104 -0.21 8.25 3.52
CA GLY A 104 -1.11 9.27 4.05
C GLY A 104 -2.10 8.76 5.12
N LYS A 105 -1.97 7.51 5.57
CA LYS A 105 -2.79 7.00 6.69
C LYS A 105 -2.21 7.42 8.05
N PRO A 106 -3.07 7.60 9.07
CA PRO A 106 -2.60 7.88 10.43
C PRO A 106 -1.71 6.75 10.95
N GLY A 107 -0.53 7.10 11.45
CA GLY A 107 0.44 6.14 12.03
C GLY A 107 1.61 5.76 11.12
N GLU A 108 1.73 6.38 9.94
CA GLU A 108 2.95 6.39 9.12
C GLU A 108 4.14 7.09 9.80
#